data_AF-A0A7T1MAJ5-F1
#
_entry.id   AF-A0A7T1MAJ5-F1
#
_cell.length_a   1.000
_cell.length_b   1.000
_cell.length_c   1.000
_cell.angle_alpha   90.00
_cell.angle_beta   90.00
_cell.angle_gamma   90.00
#
_symmetry.space_group_name_H-M   'P 1'
#
loop_
_entity.id
_entity.type
_entity.pdbx_description
1 polymer ?
#
loop_
_entity_poly.entity_id
_entity_poly.type
_entity_poly.pdbx_seq_one_letter_code
_entity_poly.pdbx_strand_id
1 'polypeptide(L)'
;MATRAVYSFTGFPGTPERHLYLHHDGYPTGAAWRFATALRHSQEASSFLASFLSTQPRAEVLSGAEQSADAEYRYQVRLLERSDTRLQVACWRRLPEGSSWQPRCGPVPLAVFIQRFLPGELP
;
A
#
# COMPACT_ATOMS: atom_id res chain seq x y z
N MET A 1 6.50 18.88 -2.27
CA MET A 1 7.58 17.91 -2.53
C MET A 1 6.94 16.61 -2.99
N ALA A 2 7.48 15.97 -4.03
CA ALA A 2 6.98 14.69 -4.52
C ALA A 2 7.46 13.57 -3.57
N THR A 3 6.61 13.21 -2.60
CA THR A 3 6.93 12.10 -1.69
C THR A 3 6.71 10.78 -2.39
N ARG A 4 7.71 9.91 -2.37
CA ARG A 4 7.73 8.64 -3.11
C ARG A 4 7.44 7.45 -2.21
N ALA A 5 6.75 6.46 -2.76
CA ALA A 5 6.44 5.24 -2.02
C ALA A 5 6.52 3.98 -2.88
N VAL A 6 6.88 2.87 -2.23
CA VAL A 6 6.70 1.52 -2.76
C VAL A 6 5.54 0.82 -2.06
N TYR A 7 4.75 0.11 -2.85
CA TYR A 7 3.66 -0.74 -2.43
C TYR A 7 3.96 -2.18 -2.83
N SER A 8 4.06 -3.08 -1.86
CA SER A 8 4.25 -4.51 -2.08
C SER A 8 2.96 -5.26 -1.76
N PHE A 9 2.53 -6.14 -2.66
CA PHE A 9 1.29 -6.90 -2.53
C PHE A 9 1.59 -8.40 -2.54
N THR A 10 1.07 -9.11 -1.53
CA THR A 10 1.28 -10.57 -1.37
C THR A 10 -0.03 -11.27 -1.02
N GLY A 11 -0.14 -12.55 -1.39
CA GLY A 11 -1.29 -13.40 -1.02
C GLY A 11 -2.51 -13.25 -1.92
N PHE A 12 -2.42 -12.49 -3.02
CA PHE A 12 -3.51 -12.34 -3.98
C PHE A 12 -3.59 -13.53 -4.94
N PRO A 13 -4.77 -14.12 -5.18
CA PRO A 13 -4.91 -15.30 -6.04
C PRO A 13 -4.38 -15.07 -7.46
N GLY A 14 -3.65 -16.05 -7.99
CA GLY A 14 -3.14 -16.02 -9.37
C GLY A 14 -2.10 -14.95 -9.67
N THR A 15 -1.63 -14.20 -8.66
CA THR A 15 -0.64 -13.13 -8.84
C THR A 15 0.56 -13.38 -7.92
N PRO A 16 1.79 -13.49 -8.46
CA PRO A 16 2.99 -13.50 -7.62
C PRO A 16 3.12 -12.18 -6.86
N GLU A 17 4.06 -12.11 -5.91
CA GLU A 17 4.33 -10.85 -5.21
C GLU A 17 4.56 -9.71 -6.23
N ARG A 18 3.90 -8.58 -5.98
CA ARG A 18 3.91 -7.43 -6.89
C ARG A 18 4.41 -6.19 -6.16
N HIS A 19 5.37 -5.50 -6.76
CA HIS A 19 5.92 -4.26 -6.23
C HIS A 19 5.59 -3.11 -7.18
N LEU A 20 5.06 -2.03 -6.64
CA LEU A 20 4.69 -0.83 -7.38
C LEU A 20 5.39 0.38 -6.79
N TYR A 21 5.92 1.23 -7.65
CA TYR A 21 6.53 2.50 -7.30
C TYR A 21 5.64 3.66 -7.75
N LEU A 22 5.40 4.59 -6.82
CA LEU A 22 4.63 5.80 -7.08
C LEU A 22 5.44 7.04 -6.68
N HIS A 23 5.53 7.97 -7.64
CA HIS A 23 6.36 9.18 -7.55
C HIS A 23 5.77 10.28 -6.67
N HIS A 24 4.49 10.19 -6.31
CA HIS A 24 3.76 11.24 -5.61
C HIS A 24 2.88 10.69 -4.49
N ASP A 25 2.63 11.55 -3.50
CA ASP A 25 1.73 11.29 -2.37
C ASP A 25 2.05 10.00 -1.59
N GLY A 26 3.33 9.72 -1.40
CA GLY A 26 3.80 8.54 -0.68
C GLY A 26 3.57 8.59 0.84
N TYR A 27 3.13 9.72 1.40
CA TYR A 27 2.80 9.85 2.83
C TYR A 27 1.56 9.01 3.21
N PRO A 28 1.35 8.66 4.50
CA PRO A 28 0.29 7.74 4.91
C PRO A 28 -1.13 8.14 4.48
N THR A 29 -1.46 9.44 4.50
CA THR A 29 -2.75 9.94 4.00
C THR A 29 -2.92 9.71 2.49
N GLY A 30 -1.87 9.86 1.68
CA GLY A 30 -1.92 9.58 0.25
C GLY A 30 -2.07 8.09 -0.03
N ALA A 31 -1.36 7.24 0.71
CA ALA A 31 -1.57 5.80 0.67
C ALA A 31 -3.00 5.40 1.07
N ALA A 32 -3.54 5.98 2.14
CA ALA A 32 -4.92 5.74 2.59
C ALA A 32 -5.95 6.10 1.52
N TRP A 33 -5.79 7.25 0.86
CA TRP A 33 -6.65 7.67 -0.25
C TRP A 33 -6.60 6.69 -1.44
N ARG A 34 -5.41 6.18 -1.79
CA ARG A 34 -5.27 5.17 -2.85
C ARG A 34 -5.96 3.85 -2.47
N PHE A 35 -5.80 3.42 -1.23
CA PHE A 35 -6.47 2.20 -0.73
C PHE A 35 -7.99 2.35 -0.70
N ALA A 36 -8.52 3.47 -0.20
CA ALA A 36 -9.96 3.75 -0.21
C ALA A 36 -10.52 3.80 -1.64
N THR A 37 -9.78 4.40 -2.57
CA THR A 37 -10.16 4.43 -3.99
C THR A 37 -10.21 3.03 -4.59
N ALA A 38 -9.23 2.17 -4.30
CA ALA A 38 -9.25 0.78 -4.76
C ALA A 38 -10.43 -0.02 -4.18
N LEU A 39 -10.80 0.20 -2.91
CA LEU A 39 -11.95 -0.46 -2.27
C LEU A 39 -13.29 -0.02 -2.86
N ARG A 40 -13.42 1.24 -3.31
CA ARG A 40 -14.61 1.71 -4.02
C ARG A 40 -14.83 1.00 -5.36
N HIS A 41 -13.76 0.58 -6.03
CA HIS A 41 -13.85 -0.14 -7.29
C HIS A 41 -14.25 -1.61 -7.11
N SER A 42 -13.84 -2.23 -6.00
CA SER A 42 -14.32 -3.56 -5.62
C SER A 42 -14.23 -3.77 -4.11
N GLN A 43 -15.35 -4.17 -3.51
CA GLN A 43 -15.40 -4.55 -2.10
C GLN A 43 -14.86 -5.96 -1.85
N GLU A 44 -14.59 -6.73 -2.92
CA GLU A 44 -14.03 -8.07 -2.78
C GLU A 44 -12.52 -7.99 -2.51
N ALA A 45 -12.10 -8.49 -1.35
CA ALA A 45 -10.71 -8.39 -0.91
C ALA A 45 -9.70 -9.06 -1.86
N SER A 46 -10.05 -10.18 -2.48
CA SER A 46 -9.23 -10.88 -3.49
C SER A 46 -9.02 -10.06 -4.76
N SER A 47 -9.99 -9.21 -5.11
CA SER A 47 -9.94 -8.32 -6.27
C SER A 47 -9.21 -7.01 -5.99
N PHE A 48 -8.81 -6.74 -4.75
CA PHE A 48 -8.22 -5.46 -4.35
C PHE A 48 -6.94 -5.09 -5.13
N LEU A 49 -6.04 -6.04 -5.39
CA LEU A 49 -4.83 -5.75 -6.18
C LEU A 49 -5.18 -5.30 -7.61
N ALA A 50 -6.13 -5.95 -8.26
CA ALA A 50 -6.59 -5.56 -9.60
C ALA A 50 -7.21 -4.16 -9.58
N SER A 51 -8.05 -3.85 -8.58
CA SER A 51 -8.62 -2.51 -8.38
C SER A 51 -7.55 -1.45 -8.07
N PHE A 52 -6.53 -1.81 -7.29
CA PHE A 52 -5.42 -0.89 -7.01
C PHE A 52 -4.68 -0.58 -8.31
N LEU A 53 -4.31 -1.59 -9.10
CA LEU A 53 -3.62 -1.38 -10.37
C LEU A 53 -4.43 -0.51 -11.34
N SER A 54 -5.74 -0.73 -11.45
CA SER A 54 -6.59 0.05 -12.36
C SER A 54 -6.71 1.53 -11.97
N THR A 55 -6.65 1.84 -10.68
CA THR A 55 -6.69 3.22 -10.17
C THR A 55 -5.33 3.92 -10.21
N GLN A 56 -4.23 3.19 -10.44
CA GLN A 56 -2.86 3.69 -10.44
C GLN A 56 -2.16 3.52 -11.81
N PRO A 57 -2.64 4.16 -12.90
CA PRO A 57 -2.09 3.96 -14.25
C PRO A 57 -0.65 4.47 -14.42
N ARG A 58 -0.17 5.31 -13.48
CA ARG A 58 1.20 5.84 -13.46
C ARG A 58 2.11 5.09 -12.48
N ALA A 59 1.67 3.97 -11.92
CA ALA A 59 2.51 3.13 -11.07
C ALA A 59 3.55 2.40 -11.93
N GLU A 60 4.81 2.48 -11.52
CA GLU A 60 5.89 1.71 -12.14
C GLU A 60 5.99 0.35 -11.46
N VAL A 61 6.15 -0.70 -12.25
CA VAL A 61 6.34 -2.06 -11.73
C VAL A 61 7.81 -2.27 -11.39
N LEU A 62 8.09 -2.71 -10.17
CA LEU A 62 9.43 -3.11 -9.73
C LEU A 62 9.54 -4.64 -9.67
N SER A 63 10.74 -5.16 -9.91
CA SER A 63 11.06 -6.56 -9.66
C SER A 63 11.26 -6.87 -8.17
N GLY A 64 11.48 -5.85 -7.34
CA GLY A 64 11.71 -5.97 -5.90
C GLY A 64 11.51 -4.64 -5.18
N ALA A 65 11.12 -4.67 -3.90
CA ALA A 65 10.86 -3.47 -3.10
C ALA A 65 12.13 -2.61 -2.89
N GLU A 66 13.31 -3.23 -2.94
CA GLU A 66 14.63 -2.63 -2.80
C GLU A 66 15.08 -1.78 -3.98
N GLN A 67 14.48 -1.94 -5.16
CA GLN A 67 14.89 -1.21 -6.37
C GLN A 67 14.61 0.31 -6.30
N SER A 68 13.80 0.76 -5.34
CA SER A 68 13.48 2.18 -5.11
C SER A 68 14.43 2.82 -4.10
N ALA A 69 15.61 3.23 -4.55
CA ALA A 69 16.62 3.86 -3.70
C ALA A 69 16.22 5.24 -3.18
N ASP A 70 15.18 5.88 -3.73
CA ASP A 70 14.67 7.21 -3.40
C ASP A 70 13.28 7.19 -2.72
N ALA A 71 12.69 6.02 -2.48
CA ALA A 71 11.41 5.91 -1.77
C ALA A 71 11.56 6.33 -0.30
N GLU A 72 10.65 7.17 0.18
CA GLU A 72 10.62 7.61 1.59
C GLU A 72 9.67 6.72 2.41
N TYR A 73 8.72 6.08 1.75
CA TYR A 73 7.73 5.21 2.38
C TYR A 73 7.66 3.84 1.70
N ARG A 74 7.34 2.83 2.51
CA ARG A 74 6.99 1.49 2.05
C ARG A 74 5.69 1.06 2.69
N TYR A 75 4.84 0.43 1.89
CA TYR A 75 3.60 -0.19 2.31
C TYR A 75 3.61 -1.63 1.86
N GLN A 76 3.31 -2.55 2.77
CA GLN A 76 3.08 -3.94 2.42
C GLN A 76 1.63 -4.26 2.68
N VAL A 77 0.90 -4.63 1.63
CA VAL A 77 -0.49 -5.05 1.69
C VAL A 77 -0.55 -6.57 1.52
N ARG A 78 -1.20 -7.25 2.46
CA ARG A 78 -1.35 -8.70 2.44
C ARG A 78 -2.81 -9.09 2.43
N LEU A 79 -3.18 -10.00 1.55
CA LEU A 79 -4.45 -10.73 1.64
C LEU A 79 -4.27 -11.95 2.54
N LEU A 80 -5.14 -12.11 3.53
CA LEU A 80 -5.17 -13.24 4.46
C LEU A 80 -6.28 -14.21 4.05
N GLU A 81 -5.96 -15.50 3.94
CA GLU A 81 -6.92 -16.52 3.46
C GLU A 81 -8.05 -16.84 4.45
N ARG A 82 -7.88 -16.58 5.76
CA ARG A 82 -8.79 -17.06 6.82
C ARG A 82 -9.09 -16.03 7.91
N SER A 83 -9.16 -14.74 7.59
CA SER A 83 -9.42 -13.67 8.56
C SER A 83 -10.68 -12.88 8.22
N ASP A 84 -11.42 -12.46 9.26
CA ASP A 84 -12.52 -11.50 9.14
C ASP A 84 -12.03 -10.17 8.54
N THR A 85 -10.77 -9.80 8.82
CA THR A 85 -10.06 -8.70 8.16
C THR A 85 -9.16 -9.27 7.06
N ARG A 86 -9.72 -9.43 5.86
CA ARG A 86 -9.00 -10.08 4.76
C ARG A 86 -7.77 -9.29 4.28
N LEU A 87 -7.74 -7.97 4.44
CA LEU A 87 -6.61 -7.13 4.04
C LEU A 87 -5.89 -6.53 5.24
N GLN A 88 -4.57 -6.70 5.29
CA GLN A 88 -3.69 -6.04 6.25
C GLN A 88 -2.67 -5.15 5.56
N VAL A 89 -2.27 -4.09 6.25
CA VAL A 89 -1.19 -3.21 5.82
C VAL A 89 -0.15 -3.02 6.93
N ALA A 90 1.11 -3.02 6.52
CA ALA A 90 2.23 -2.56 7.32
C ALA A 90 2.92 -1.41 6.58
N CYS A 91 3.47 -0.46 7.34
CA CYS A 91 4.11 0.71 6.75
C CYS A 91 5.43 1.05 7.43
N TRP A 92 6.39 1.45 6.62
CA TRP A 92 7.70 1.89 7.04
C TRP A 92 8.02 3.25 6.43
N ARG A 93 8.86 4.00 7.13
CA ARG A 93 9.43 5.25 6.64
C ARG A 93 10.94 5.18 6.71
N ARG A 94 11.60 5.70 5.68
CA ARG A 94 13.03 5.96 5.68
C ARG A 94 13.26 7.46 5.82
N LEU A 95 14.15 7.85 6.72
CA LEU A 95 14.54 9.25 6.88
C LEU A 95 15.61 9.60 5.83
N PRO A 96 15.68 10.84 5.34
CA PRO A 96 16.67 11.25 4.33
C PRO A 96 18.12 10.92 4.70
N GLU A 97 18.43 10.93 5.99
CA GLU A 97 19.79 10.72 6.51
C GLU A 97 20.02 9.28 7.03
N GLY A 98 19.01 8.41 6.94
CA GLY A 98 19.07 7.05 7.47
C GLY A 98 18.91 5.99 6.39
N SER A 99 19.83 5.03 6.33
CA SER A 99 19.73 3.88 5.43
C SER A 99 18.69 2.83 5.89
N SER A 100 18.20 2.94 7.13
CA SER A 100 17.30 1.97 7.75
C SER A 100 15.83 2.33 7.60
N TRP A 101 15.00 1.32 7.32
CA TRP A 101 13.54 1.42 7.35
C TRP A 101 13.01 1.37 8.78
N GLN A 102 12.30 2.41 9.21
CA GLN A 102 11.67 2.46 10.52
C GLN A 102 10.19 2.07 10.40
N PRO A 103 9.71 1.09 11.19
CA PRO A 103 8.29 0.76 11.21
C PRO A 103 7.48 1.98 11.71
N ARG A 104 6.42 2.32 10.98
CA ARG A 104 5.48 3.39 11.32
C ARG A 104 4.12 2.85 11.72
N CYS A 105 3.75 1.71 11.16
CA CYS A 105 2.57 0.96 11.52
C CYS A 105 2.73 -0.51 11.13
N GLY A 106 1.97 -1.37 11.79
CA GLY A 106 1.63 -2.68 11.25
C GLY A 106 2.01 -3.86 12.14
N PRO A 107 1.52 -5.06 11.76
CA PRO A 107 0.42 -5.29 10.79
C PRO A 107 -0.93 -4.85 11.37
N VAL A 108 -1.72 -4.07 10.62
CA VAL A 108 -3.07 -3.63 11.03
C VAL A 108 -4.08 -3.86 9.91
N PRO A 109 -5.38 -4.01 10.19
CA PRO A 109 -6.40 -4.09 9.16
C PRO A 109 -6.38 -2.87 8.23
N LEU A 110 -6.56 -3.08 6.93
CA LEU A 110 -6.53 -2.01 5.93
C LEU A 110 -7.56 -0.90 6.24
N ALA A 111 -8.77 -1.28 6.68
CA ALA A 111 -9.81 -0.33 7.06
C ALA A 111 -9.38 0.56 8.25
N VAL A 112 -8.69 0.00 9.25
CA VAL A 112 -8.17 0.77 10.40
C VAL A 112 -7.10 1.75 9.95
N PHE A 113 -6.24 1.34 9.01
CA PHE A 113 -5.25 2.25 8.42
C PHE A 113 -5.92 3.42 7.67
N ILE A 114 -6.93 3.14 6.84
CA ILE A 114 -7.67 4.18 6.10
C ILE A 114 -8.33 5.14 7.08
N GLN A 115 -9.09 4.63 8.05
CA GLN A 115 -9.78 5.46 9.05
C GLN A 115 -8.81 6.36 9.82
N ARG A 116 -7.61 5.86 10.14
CA ARG A 116 -6.59 6.62 10.89
C ARG A 116 -6.01 7.79 10.08
N PHE A 117 -5.76 7.59 8.78
CA PHE A 117 -5.02 8.56 7.96
C PHE A 117 -5.90 9.35 6.97
N LEU A 118 -7.16 8.95 6.83
CA LEU A 118 -8.18 9.58 6.02
C LEU A 118 -9.55 9.47 6.72
N PRO A 119 -9.76 10.18 7.85
CA PRO A 119 -11.00 10.11 8.61
C PRO A 119 -12.18 10.65 7.78
N GLY A 120 -13.32 9.96 7.83
CA GLY A 120 -14.53 10.31 7.07
C GLY A 120 -14.71 9.53 5.76
N GLU A 121 -13.68 8.81 5.31
CA GLU A 121 -13.81 7.85 4.23
C GLU A 121 -14.16 6.48 4.81
N LEU A 122 -15.44 6.12 4.72
CA LEU A 122 -15.91 4.76 5.01
C LEU A 122 -15.66 3.87 3.78
N PRO A 123 -15.16 2.63 3.94
CA PRO A 123 -15.15 1.62 2.89
C PRO A 123 -16.56 1.27 2.37
#